data_AF-V6HUB4-F1
#
_entry.id   AF-V6HUB4-F1
#
_cell.length_a   1.000
_cell.length_b   1.000
_cell.length_c   1.000
_cell.angle_alpha   90.00
_cell.angle_beta   90.00
_cell.angle_gamma   90.00
#
_symmetry.space_group_name_H-M   'P 1'
#
loop_
_entity.id
_entity.type
_entity.pdbx_description
1 polymer ?
#
loop_
_entity_poly.entity_id
_entity_poly.type
_entity_poly.pdbx_seq_one_letter_code
_entity_poly.pdbx_strand_id
1 'polypeptide(L)'
;MFRIRVLVSLLFYVLLEDCTTVGFHRESIRVREDFGKLRTIQVCVWKDENVSQERVNSLIEAWNDELALYKLKADVSQVKVWNRPGWTGFAILEELYKAELPENCDRIMAFAGVRMTDFFYQIVQIILAFFFIPVPEVLGAVDGYTGTRGYILAHTFSINQLFWSSPSATIVHEGYHLLGCGHAMFLSKCYAKIKELKESALSEAGQTNQFFPAVNPKGGYFLKRKDVNFFFLGE
;
A
#
# COMPACT_ATOMS: atom_id res chain seq x y z
N MET A 1 28.01 20.99 30.89
CA MET A 1 27.28 19.70 30.94
C MET A 1 25.82 19.79 30.46
N PHE A 2 25.08 20.88 30.68
CA PHE A 2 23.66 20.99 30.24
C PHE A 2 23.45 20.97 28.71
N ARG A 3 24.37 21.58 27.93
CA ARG A 3 24.27 21.64 26.46
C ARG A 3 24.46 20.28 25.75
N ILE A 4 25.24 19.36 26.33
CA ILE A 4 25.47 18.03 25.73
C ILE A 4 24.24 17.14 25.91
N ARG A 5 23.53 17.24 27.05
CA ARG A 5 22.29 16.48 27.29
C ARG A 5 21.16 16.88 26.36
N VAL A 6 21.03 18.18 26.05
CA VAL A 6 20.03 18.68 25.09
C VAL A 6 20.34 18.23 23.66
N LEU A 7 21.62 18.22 23.28
CA LEU A 7 22.04 17.76 21.94
C LEU A 7 21.79 16.25 21.76
N VAL A 8 22.07 15.43 22.79
CA VAL A 8 21.82 13.98 22.78
C VAL A 8 20.32 13.69 22.77
N SER A 9 19.50 14.47 23.49
CA SER A 9 18.04 14.34 23.46
C SER A 9 17.43 14.72 22.11
N LEU A 10 17.96 15.74 21.43
CA LEU A 10 17.54 16.11 20.06
C LEU A 10 17.97 15.06 19.03
N LEU A 11 19.17 14.48 19.18
CA LEU A 11 19.64 13.39 18.31
C LEU A 11 18.75 12.13 18.43
N PHE A 12 18.26 11.84 19.64
CA PHE A 12 17.33 10.72 19.89
C PHE A 12 15.91 10.98 19.35
N TYR A 13 15.48 12.25 19.25
CA TYR A 13 14.19 12.60 18.66
C TYR A 13 14.21 12.48 17.13
N VAL A 14 15.34 12.78 16.49
CA VAL A 14 15.50 12.67 15.03
C VAL A 14 15.57 11.20 14.57
N LEU A 15 16.03 10.28 15.42
CA LEU A 15 16.04 8.82 15.15
C LEU A 15 14.67 8.13 15.36
N LEU A 16 13.63 8.86 15.74
CA LEU A 16 12.27 8.32 15.92
C LEU A 16 11.33 8.65 14.76
N GLU A 17 11.78 9.41 13.77
CA GLU A 17 11.04 9.67 12.53
C GLU A 17 11.59 8.85 11.34
N ASP A 18 12.19 7.70 11.64
CA ASP A 18 12.59 6.71 10.65
C ASP A 18 11.35 6.00 10.09
N CYS A 19 11.27 5.93 8.76
CA CYS A 19 10.37 5.12 7.93
C CYS A 19 9.48 4.16 8.74
N THR A 20 8.22 4.53 8.96
CA THR A 20 7.25 3.66 9.64
C THR A 20 7.09 2.39 8.82
N THR A 21 7.71 1.29 9.25
CA THR A 21 7.49 -0.04 8.68
C THR A 21 6.09 -0.53 9.06
N VAL A 22 5.44 -1.36 8.24
CA VAL A 22 4.19 -2.05 8.66
C VAL A 22 4.48 -3.00 9.83
N GLY A 23 5.75 -3.41 9.97
CA GLY A 23 6.30 -4.10 11.12
C GLY A 23 7.25 -5.21 10.70
N PHE A 24 8.05 -5.68 11.66
CA PHE A 24 8.86 -6.88 11.47
C PHE A 24 8.01 -8.15 11.61
N HIS A 25 8.33 -9.16 10.80
CA HIS A 25 7.70 -10.47 10.91
C HIS A 25 7.98 -11.12 12.26
N ARG A 26 6.96 -11.80 12.79
CA ARG A 26 7.08 -12.67 13.96
C ARG A 26 6.54 -14.04 13.63
N GLU A 27 7.41 -14.86 13.05
CA GLU A 27 7.06 -16.17 12.52
C GLU A 27 6.33 -17.05 13.55
N SER A 28 6.83 -17.09 14.79
CA SER A 28 6.22 -17.86 15.87
C SER A 28 4.80 -17.44 16.24
N ILE A 29 4.38 -16.22 15.89
CA ILE A 29 2.99 -15.76 16.03
C ILE A 29 2.21 -16.13 14.77
N ARG A 30 2.75 -15.82 13.59
CA ARG A 30 2.09 -16.03 12.30
C ARG A 30 1.66 -17.47 12.09
N VAL A 31 2.53 -18.44 12.37
CA VAL A 31 2.26 -19.88 12.16
C VAL A 31 1.18 -20.44 13.08
N ARG A 32 0.83 -19.73 14.16
CA ARG A 32 -0.25 -20.13 15.08
C ARG A 32 -1.62 -19.62 14.63
N GLU A 33 -1.66 -18.67 13.70
CA GLU A 33 -2.91 -18.21 13.12
C GLU A 33 -3.36 -19.15 12.02
N ASP A 34 -4.62 -19.62 12.09
CA ASP A 34 -5.24 -20.28 10.95
C ASP A 34 -5.90 -19.25 10.04
N PHE A 35 -5.28 -19.02 8.89
CA PHE A 35 -5.83 -18.15 7.84
C PHE A 35 -6.91 -18.84 6.98
N GLY A 36 -7.36 -20.06 7.29
CA GLY A 36 -8.45 -20.73 6.59
C GLY A 36 -8.07 -21.24 5.19
N LYS A 37 -8.91 -21.02 4.17
CA LYS A 37 -8.66 -21.45 2.78
C LYS A 37 -7.94 -20.37 1.96
N LEU A 38 -7.32 -20.77 0.85
CA LEU A 38 -6.79 -19.85 -0.14
C LEU A 38 -7.93 -18.97 -0.69
N ARG A 39 -7.71 -17.65 -0.76
CA ARG A 39 -8.62 -16.69 -1.38
C ARG A 39 -7.87 -15.80 -2.35
N THR A 40 -8.56 -15.39 -3.42
CA THR A 40 -8.00 -14.54 -4.46
C THR A 40 -8.58 -13.14 -4.37
N ILE A 41 -7.73 -12.15 -4.18
CA ILE A 41 -8.03 -10.73 -4.27
C ILE A 41 -7.96 -10.34 -5.74
N GLN A 42 -9.07 -9.86 -6.28
CA GLN A 42 -9.16 -9.37 -7.65
C GLN A 42 -8.67 -7.92 -7.72
N VAL A 43 -7.56 -7.68 -8.42
CA VAL A 43 -6.88 -6.38 -8.45
C VAL A 43 -7.00 -5.76 -9.84
N CYS A 44 -7.50 -4.54 -9.87
CA CYS A 44 -7.61 -3.77 -11.08
C CYS A 44 -6.47 -2.76 -11.13
N VAL A 45 -5.63 -2.95 -12.13
CA VAL A 45 -4.37 -2.23 -12.25
C VAL A 45 -4.54 -1.01 -13.12
N TRP A 46 -4.12 0.14 -12.62
CA TRP A 46 -3.98 1.35 -13.41
C TRP A 46 -2.50 1.61 -13.60
N LYS A 47 -1.97 1.53 -14.81
CA LYS A 47 -0.54 1.72 -15.04
C LYS A 47 -0.29 2.96 -15.88
N ASP A 48 0.73 3.72 -15.52
CA ASP A 48 1.26 4.75 -16.42
C ASP A 48 1.73 4.10 -17.75
N GLU A 49 1.69 4.88 -18.84
CA GLU A 49 2.08 4.43 -20.18
C GLU A 49 3.48 3.81 -20.23
N ASN A 50 4.42 4.37 -19.47
CA ASN A 50 5.81 3.93 -19.43
C ASN A 50 6.09 2.81 -18.42
N VAL A 51 5.08 2.29 -17.74
CA VAL A 51 5.20 1.08 -16.93
C VAL A 51 4.85 -0.12 -17.81
N SER A 52 5.82 -1.00 -18.03
CA SER A 52 5.62 -2.21 -18.84
C SER A 52 4.72 -3.22 -18.12
N GLN A 53 4.10 -4.13 -18.89
CA GLN A 53 3.26 -5.18 -18.30
C GLN A 53 4.10 -6.17 -17.48
N GLU A 54 5.32 -6.47 -17.93
CA GLU A 54 6.28 -7.31 -17.21
C GLU A 54 6.60 -6.70 -15.85
N ARG A 55 6.73 -5.36 -15.78
CA ARG A 55 6.97 -4.67 -14.52
C ARG A 55 5.79 -4.82 -13.56
N VAL A 56 4.57 -4.60 -14.04
CA VAL A 56 3.35 -4.85 -13.24
C VAL A 56 3.33 -6.28 -12.72
N ASN A 57 3.55 -7.26 -13.60
CA ASN A 57 3.55 -8.68 -13.24
C ASN A 57 4.60 -8.99 -12.16
N SER A 58 5.83 -8.49 -12.31
CA SER A 58 6.90 -8.71 -11.33
C SER A 58 6.59 -8.14 -9.94
N LEU A 59 5.88 -7.01 -9.89
CA LEU A 59 5.50 -6.38 -8.63
C LEU A 59 4.34 -7.14 -7.97
N ILE A 60 3.33 -7.54 -8.76
CA ILE A 60 2.25 -8.41 -8.26
C ILE A 60 2.77 -9.76 -7.79
N GLU A 61 3.79 -10.31 -8.46
CA GLU A 61 4.47 -11.54 -8.03
C GLU A 61 5.16 -11.36 -6.68
N ALA A 62 5.92 -10.27 -6.50
CA ALA A 62 6.53 -9.94 -5.21
C ALA A 62 5.48 -9.78 -4.08
N TRP A 63 4.32 -9.21 -4.39
CA TRP A 63 3.22 -9.17 -3.42
C TRP A 63 2.61 -10.55 -3.16
N ASN A 64 2.50 -11.39 -4.19
CA ASN A 64 1.99 -12.76 -4.06
C ASN A 64 2.87 -13.67 -3.22
N ASP A 65 4.19 -13.53 -3.29
CA ASP A 65 5.13 -14.23 -2.42
C ASP A 65 4.81 -13.95 -0.94
N GLU A 66 4.49 -12.71 -0.63
CA GLU A 66 4.08 -12.30 0.71
C GLU A 66 2.66 -12.79 1.07
N LEU A 67 1.68 -12.61 0.16
CA LEU A 67 0.29 -13.02 0.39
C LEU A 67 0.15 -14.54 0.62
N ALA A 68 1.04 -15.34 0.05
CA ALA A 68 1.07 -16.79 0.24
C ALA A 68 1.19 -17.17 1.73
N LEU A 69 1.88 -16.35 2.54
CA LEU A 69 2.01 -16.53 3.99
C LEU A 69 0.66 -16.53 4.73
N TYR A 70 -0.37 -15.96 4.11
CA TYR A 70 -1.73 -15.78 4.64
C TYR A 70 -2.79 -16.57 3.88
N LYS A 71 -2.37 -17.48 3.00
CA LYS A 71 -3.26 -18.18 2.05
C LYS A 71 -4.12 -17.16 1.29
N LEU A 72 -3.48 -16.11 0.77
CA LEU A 72 -4.06 -15.12 -0.11
C LEU A 72 -3.28 -15.11 -1.44
N LYS A 73 -3.91 -14.61 -2.50
CA LYS A 73 -3.28 -14.36 -3.79
C LYS A 73 -3.92 -13.13 -4.42
N ALA A 74 -3.15 -12.20 -4.95
CA ALA A 74 -3.60 -11.15 -5.84
C ALA A 74 -3.60 -11.67 -7.28
N ASP A 75 -4.72 -11.46 -7.97
CA ASP A 75 -4.88 -11.75 -9.39
C ASP A 75 -5.30 -10.48 -10.13
N VAL A 76 -4.70 -10.23 -11.30
CA VAL A 76 -4.94 -9.00 -12.05
C VAL A 76 -6.15 -9.19 -12.95
N SER A 77 -7.29 -8.62 -12.57
CA SER A 77 -8.56 -8.80 -13.26
C SER A 77 -8.68 -7.94 -14.53
N GLN A 78 -8.04 -6.77 -14.50
CA GLN A 78 -7.93 -5.87 -15.65
C GLN A 78 -6.75 -4.93 -15.48
N VAL A 79 -6.23 -4.47 -16.61
CA VAL A 79 -5.18 -3.45 -16.69
C VAL A 79 -5.71 -2.30 -17.53
N LYS A 80 -5.69 -1.10 -16.97
CA LYS A 80 -6.01 0.15 -17.66
C LYS A 80 -4.74 0.97 -17.81
N VAL A 81 -4.48 1.46 -19.02
CA VAL A 81 -3.48 2.51 -19.24
C VAL A 81 -4.06 3.82 -18.73
N TRP A 82 -3.31 4.50 -17.89
CA TRP A 82 -3.75 5.69 -17.17
C TRP A 82 -2.74 6.80 -17.38
N ASN A 83 -3.25 8.02 -17.59
CA ASN A 83 -2.43 9.22 -17.67
C ASN A 83 -2.62 10.00 -16.38
N ARG A 84 -1.69 9.85 -15.43
CA ARG A 84 -1.81 10.50 -14.12
C ARG A 84 -1.95 12.04 -14.24
N PRO A 85 -2.92 12.68 -13.55
CA PRO A 85 -3.22 14.11 -13.65
C PRO A 85 -2.27 14.97 -12.82
N GLY A 86 -1.45 14.36 -11.94
CA GLY A 86 -0.49 15.04 -11.09
C GLY A 86 0.74 14.19 -10.79
N TRP A 87 1.76 14.81 -10.20
CA TRP A 87 3.02 14.15 -9.88
C TRP A 87 3.21 13.85 -8.39
N THR A 88 2.36 14.42 -7.52
CA THR A 88 2.41 14.14 -6.08
C THR A 88 1.57 12.91 -5.75
N GLY A 89 2.00 12.18 -4.71
CA GLY A 89 1.25 11.05 -4.18
C GLY A 89 -0.20 11.38 -3.78
N PHE A 90 -0.42 12.59 -3.27
CA PHE A 90 -1.74 13.09 -2.93
C PHE A 90 -2.65 13.23 -4.16
N ALA A 91 -2.14 13.80 -5.26
CA ALA A 91 -2.94 13.99 -6.48
C ALA A 91 -3.33 12.65 -7.12
N ILE A 92 -2.44 11.66 -7.06
CA ILE A 92 -2.73 10.29 -7.49
C ILE A 92 -3.85 9.70 -6.64
N LEU A 93 -3.72 9.76 -5.31
CA LEU A 93 -4.70 9.18 -4.40
C LEU A 93 -6.07 9.87 -4.49
N GLU A 94 -6.10 11.20 -4.67
CA GLU A 94 -7.33 11.96 -4.87
C GLU A 94 -8.07 11.53 -6.14
N GLU A 95 -7.36 11.20 -7.21
CA GLU A 95 -7.99 10.64 -8.41
C GLU A 95 -8.52 9.23 -8.15
N LEU A 96 -7.77 8.38 -7.45
CA LEU A 96 -8.25 7.05 -7.09
C LEU A 96 -9.51 7.11 -6.22
N TYR A 97 -9.66 8.12 -5.35
CA TYR A 97 -10.89 8.32 -4.58
C TYR A 97 -12.11 8.62 -5.45
N LYS A 98 -11.90 9.27 -6.60
CA LYS A 98 -12.95 9.56 -7.59
C LYS A 98 -13.20 8.38 -8.54
N ALA A 99 -12.40 7.32 -8.45
CA ALA A 99 -12.58 6.13 -9.25
C ALA A 99 -13.65 5.22 -8.66
N GLU A 100 -14.63 4.85 -9.49
CA GLU A 100 -15.50 3.73 -9.19
C GLU A 100 -14.68 2.43 -9.15
N LEU A 101 -14.86 1.63 -8.10
CA LEU A 101 -14.32 0.28 -8.04
C LEU A 101 -15.11 -0.59 -9.03
N PRO A 102 -14.48 -1.18 -10.07
CA PRO A 102 -15.23 -1.91 -11.10
C PRO A 102 -15.75 -3.28 -10.63
N GLU A 103 -16.78 -3.82 -11.28
CA GLU A 103 -17.54 -5.01 -10.85
C GLU A 103 -16.73 -6.31 -10.67
N ASN A 104 -15.57 -6.42 -11.32
CA ASN A 104 -14.69 -7.59 -11.22
C ASN A 104 -13.49 -7.35 -10.28
N CYS A 105 -13.47 -6.24 -9.52
CA CYS A 105 -12.34 -5.81 -8.71
C CYS A 105 -12.66 -5.79 -7.22
N ASP A 106 -11.77 -6.31 -6.41
CA ASP A 106 -11.76 -6.10 -4.96
C ASP A 106 -10.93 -4.87 -4.59
N ARG A 107 -9.90 -4.55 -5.38
CA ARG A 107 -8.95 -3.44 -5.17
C ARG A 107 -8.59 -2.72 -6.46
N ILE A 108 -8.29 -1.43 -6.37
CA ILE A 108 -7.55 -0.68 -7.41
C ILE A 108 -6.11 -0.49 -6.92
N MET A 109 -5.15 -0.87 -7.76
CA MET A 109 -3.73 -0.60 -7.52
C MET A 109 -3.13 0.15 -8.71
N ALA A 110 -2.70 1.39 -8.49
CA ALA A 110 -2.03 2.19 -9.51
C ALA A 110 -0.51 2.04 -9.47
N PHE A 111 0.10 1.94 -10.63
CA PHE A 111 1.55 1.85 -10.83
C PHE A 111 2.00 3.10 -11.57
N ALA A 112 2.53 4.05 -10.81
CA ALA A 112 3.05 5.31 -11.36
C ALA A 112 4.48 5.12 -11.87
N GLY A 113 4.68 5.45 -13.14
CA GLY A 113 6.00 5.41 -13.79
C GLY A 113 6.72 6.74 -13.68
N VAL A 114 7.98 6.78 -14.13
CA VAL A 114 8.81 8.00 -14.06
C VAL A 114 8.25 9.06 -15.00
N ARG A 115 8.14 10.31 -14.56
CA ARG A 115 8.00 11.47 -15.44
C ARG A 115 9.22 12.37 -15.34
N MET A 116 9.44 13.18 -16.37
CA MET A 116 10.49 14.22 -16.35
C MET A 116 10.37 15.16 -15.14
N THR A 117 9.15 15.40 -14.65
CA THR A 117 8.90 16.16 -13.42
C THR A 117 9.47 15.50 -12.16
N ASP A 118 9.50 14.16 -12.11
CA ASP A 118 10.04 13.42 -10.97
C ASP A 118 11.57 13.58 -10.90
N PHE A 119 12.24 13.71 -12.06
CA PHE A 119 13.67 14.05 -12.13
C PHE A 119 13.99 15.43 -11.57
N PHE A 120 13.18 16.45 -11.88
CA PHE A 120 13.36 17.78 -11.28
C PHE A 120 13.14 17.77 -9.77
N TYR A 121 12.14 17.03 -9.30
CA TYR A 121 11.89 16.87 -7.88
C TYR A 121 13.09 16.23 -7.16
N GLN A 122 13.72 15.22 -7.78
CA GLN A 122 14.95 14.65 -7.22
C GLN A 122 16.13 15.60 -7.18
N ILE A 123 16.35 16.41 -8.22
CA ILE A 123 17.39 17.43 -8.19
C ILE A 123 17.14 18.38 -7.01
N VAL A 124 15.89 18.79 -6.81
CA VAL A 124 15.50 19.61 -5.65
C VAL A 124 15.76 18.87 -4.34
N GLN A 125 15.42 17.58 -4.23
CA GLN A 125 15.72 16.77 -3.05
C GLN A 125 17.23 16.66 -2.77
N ILE A 126 18.05 16.44 -3.80
CA ILE A 126 19.51 16.38 -3.67
C ILE A 126 20.07 17.71 -3.19
N ILE A 127 19.58 18.83 -3.76
CA ILE A 127 19.97 20.17 -3.34
C ILE A 127 19.58 20.39 -1.87
N LEU A 128 18.34 20.08 -1.48
CA LEU A 128 17.86 20.24 -0.11
C LEU A 128 18.62 19.34 0.88
N ALA A 129 18.93 18.11 0.48
CA ALA A 129 19.75 17.19 1.27
C ALA A 129 21.17 17.73 1.50
N PHE A 130 21.77 18.42 0.52
CA PHE A 130 23.05 19.11 0.69
C PHE A 130 22.99 20.22 1.76
N PHE A 131 21.81 20.78 2.00
CA PHE A 131 21.54 21.73 3.09
C PHE A 131 21.00 21.07 4.37
N PHE A 132 21.09 19.74 4.50
CA PHE A 132 20.56 18.96 5.63
C PHE A 132 19.06 19.13 5.85
N ILE A 133 18.30 19.47 4.80
CA ILE A 133 16.84 19.57 4.84
C ILE A 133 16.28 18.20 4.42
N PRO A 134 15.67 17.42 5.33
CA PRO A 134 15.07 16.15 4.98
C PRO A 134 13.86 16.37 4.08
N VAL A 135 13.78 15.64 2.98
CA VAL A 135 12.60 15.62 2.12
C VAL A 135 12.06 14.19 2.10
N PRO A 136 10.90 13.92 2.74
CA PRO A 136 10.33 12.59 2.77
C PRO A 136 9.93 12.16 1.36
N GLU A 137 10.34 10.94 0.98
CA GLU A 137 9.99 10.33 -0.30
C GLU A 137 8.78 9.41 -0.11
N VAL A 138 7.64 9.77 -0.69
CA VAL A 138 6.43 8.93 -0.66
C VAL A 138 6.45 7.98 -1.85
N LEU A 139 6.77 6.72 -1.59
CA LEU A 139 6.96 5.69 -2.62
C LEU A 139 5.66 4.97 -3.01
N GLY A 140 4.64 5.11 -2.19
CA GLY A 140 3.32 4.55 -2.37
C GLY A 140 2.39 5.09 -1.29
N ALA A 141 1.10 4.89 -1.47
CA ALA A 141 0.12 5.06 -0.42
C ALA A 141 -1.16 4.29 -0.75
N VAL A 142 -1.89 3.93 0.30
CA VAL A 142 -3.22 3.36 0.24
C VAL A 142 -4.21 4.29 0.94
N ASP A 143 -5.47 4.24 0.51
CA ASP A 143 -6.55 4.96 1.16
C ASP A 143 -6.68 4.52 2.63
N GLY A 144 -6.56 5.48 3.55
CA GLY A 144 -6.61 5.20 4.99
C GLY A 144 -8.01 4.86 5.51
N TYR A 145 -9.03 4.87 4.67
CA TYR A 145 -10.43 4.68 5.07
C TYR A 145 -10.87 3.22 4.93
N THR A 146 -10.60 2.61 3.78
CA THR A 146 -11.16 1.33 3.36
C THR A 146 -10.11 0.30 2.95
N GLY A 147 -8.91 0.75 2.56
CA GLY A 147 -7.87 -0.12 2.02
C GLY A 147 -8.24 -0.73 0.67
N THR A 148 -9.03 -0.05 -0.14
CA THR A 148 -9.49 -0.52 -1.46
C THR A 148 -8.76 0.08 -2.64
N ARG A 149 -8.04 1.19 -2.44
CA ARG A 149 -7.39 1.99 -3.46
C ARG A 149 -5.98 2.31 -3.00
N GLY A 150 -5.01 2.06 -3.85
CA GLY A 150 -3.63 2.46 -3.57
C GLY A 150 -2.84 2.72 -4.82
N TYR A 151 -1.67 3.30 -4.64
CA TYR A 151 -0.68 3.42 -5.69
C TYR A 151 0.72 3.11 -5.14
N ILE A 152 1.61 2.74 -6.06
CA ILE A 152 3.05 2.67 -5.82
C ILE A 152 3.79 3.33 -6.98
N LEU A 153 4.99 3.83 -6.71
CA LEU A 153 5.95 4.19 -7.74
C LEU A 153 6.61 2.92 -8.26
N ALA A 154 6.39 2.61 -9.54
CA ALA A 154 6.85 1.37 -10.16
C ALA A 154 8.36 1.35 -10.47
N HIS A 155 9.06 2.46 -10.23
CA HIS A 155 10.45 2.68 -10.59
C HIS A 155 11.35 2.87 -9.37
N THR A 156 12.62 2.49 -9.51
CA THR A 156 13.71 2.83 -8.59
C THR A 156 14.42 4.05 -9.13
N PHE A 157 14.29 5.21 -8.49
CA PHE A 157 14.95 6.42 -8.97
C PHE A 157 15.78 7.11 -7.88
N SER A 158 15.51 6.94 -6.59
CA SER A 158 16.30 7.65 -5.56
C SER A 158 17.49 6.82 -5.05
N ILE A 159 18.55 7.52 -4.64
CA ILE A 159 19.70 6.90 -3.97
C ILE A 159 19.22 6.17 -2.70
N ASN A 160 18.21 6.69 -2.00
CA ASN A 160 17.63 6.04 -0.83
C ASN A 160 16.94 4.72 -1.17
N GLN A 161 16.23 4.65 -2.30
CA GLN A 161 15.62 3.42 -2.79
C GLN A 161 16.64 2.36 -3.19
N LEU A 162 17.82 2.76 -3.68
CA LEU A 162 18.89 1.83 -4.05
C LEU A 162 19.47 1.09 -2.84
N PHE A 163 19.46 1.73 -1.66
CA PHE A 163 20.07 1.17 -0.45
C PHE A 163 19.08 0.65 0.59
N TRP A 164 17.84 1.16 0.63
CA TRP A 164 16.93 0.91 1.75
C TRP A 164 15.48 0.53 1.38
N SER A 165 14.98 0.82 0.17
CA SER A 165 13.60 0.49 -0.22
C SER A 165 13.40 0.26 -1.73
N SER A 166 12.99 -0.96 -2.11
CA SER A 166 12.68 -1.29 -3.51
C SER A 166 11.16 -1.19 -3.79
N PRO A 167 10.72 -0.96 -5.04
CA PRO A 167 9.30 -1.01 -5.39
C PRO A 167 8.62 -2.34 -5.04
N SER A 168 9.36 -3.45 -5.03
CA SER A 168 8.86 -4.75 -4.55
C SER A 168 8.62 -4.74 -3.04
N ALA A 169 9.48 -4.11 -2.25
CA ALA A 169 9.22 -3.89 -0.82
C ALA A 169 8.06 -2.90 -0.61
N THR A 170 7.95 -1.86 -1.44
CA THR A 170 6.85 -0.89 -1.39
C THR A 170 5.50 -1.53 -1.69
N ILE A 171 5.38 -2.39 -2.71
CA ILE A 171 4.11 -3.07 -2.97
C ILE A 171 3.72 -4.04 -1.85
N VAL A 172 4.68 -4.68 -1.20
CA VAL A 172 4.40 -5.49 0.00
C VAL A 172 3.88 -4.60 1.13
N HIS A 173 4.54 -3.47 1.38
CA HIS A 173 4.12 -2.49 2.38
C HIS A 173 2.70 -1.97 2.14
N GLU A 174 2.44 -1.40 0.96
CA GLU A 174 1.11 -0.90 0.59
C GLU A 174 0.10 -2.05 0.49
N GLY A 175 0.53 -3.24 0.09
CA GLY A 175 -0.28 -4.45 0.06
C GLY A 175 -0.86 -4.81 1.43
N TYR A 176 -0.12 -4.58 2.52
CA TYR A 176 -0.67 -4.72 3.87
C TYR A 176 -1.71 -3.65 4.20
N HIS A 177 -1.50 -2.41 3.77
CA HIS A 177 -2.50 -1.36 3.94
C HIS A 177 -3.79 -1.66 3.17
N LEU A 178 -3.72 -2.32 2.00
CA LEU A 178 -4.90 -2.82 1.27
C LEU A 178 -5.66 -3.94 2.00
N LEU A 179 -5.02 -4.58 2.99
CA LEU A 179 -5.63 -5.55 3.90
C LEU A 179 -6.10 -4.90 5.20
N GLY A 180 -6.00 -3.58 5.33
CA GLY A 180 -6.44 -2.82 6.50
C GLY A 180 -5.46 -2.84 7.67
N CYS A 181 -4.21 -3.23 7.44
CA CYS A 181 -3.17 -3.15 8.46
C CYS A 181 -2.65 -1.72 8.58
N GLY A 182 -2.39 -1.26 9.80
CA GLY A 182 -1.70 0.01 10.06
C GLY A 182 -0.20 -0.19 10.31
N HIS A 183 0.53 0.91 10.47
CA HIS A 183 1.93 0.85 10.91
C HIS A 183 2.06 0.36 12.35
N ALA A 184 3.02 -0.52 12.58
CA ALA A 184 3.38 -1.01 13.90
C ALA A 184 4.83 -1.51 13.88
N MET A 185 5.46 -1.64 15.05
CA MET A 185 6.79 -2.26 15.12
C MET A 185 6.78 -3.73 14.67
N PHE A 186 5.68 -4.45 14.88
CA PHE A 186 5.54 -5.87 14.55
C PHE A 186 4.21 -6.17 13.88
N LEU A 187 4.22 -7.10 12.93
CA LEU A 187 3.05 -7.51 12.16
C LEU A 187 2.03 -8.36 12.94
N SER A 188 2.25 -8.64 14.23
CA SER A 188 1.35 -9.48 15.03
C SER A 188 -0.11 -9.01 15.00
N LYS A 189 -0.35 -7.70 15.07
CA LYS A 189 -1.71 -7.14 14.95
C LYS A 189 -2.27 -7.27 13.54
N CYS A 190 -1.42 -7.14 12.53
CA CYS A 190 -1.79 -7.31 11.15
C CYS A 190 -2.20 -8.77 10.84
N TYR A 191 -1.55 -9.77 11.45
CA TYR A 191 -1.97 -11.18 11.28
C TYR A 191 -3.41 -11.41 11.74
N ALA A 192 -3.76 -10.90 12.93
CA ALA A 192 -5.13 -10.95 13.44
C ALA A 192 -6.10 -10.20 12.50
N LYS A 193 -5.70 -9.03 12.00
CA LYS A 193 -6.50 -8.23 11.06
C LYS A 193 -6.77 -8.97 9.74
N ILE A 194 -5.76 -9.61 9.16
CA ILE A 194 -5.91 -10.40 7.94
C ILE A 194 -6.85 -11.59 8.17
N LYS A 195 -6.74 -12.25 9.33
CA LYS A 195 -7.65 -13.33 9.70
C LYS A 195 -9.10 -12.85 9.82
N GLU A 196 -9.34 -11.77 10.55
CA GLU A 196 -10.68 -11.16 10.68
C GLU A 196 -11.26 -10.76 9.31
N LEU A 197 -10.43 -10.17 8.45
CA LEU A 197 -10.82 -9.82 7.08
C LEU A 197 -11.27 -11.07 6.31
N LYS A 198 -10.53 -12.18 6.44
CA LYS A 198 -10.89 -13.45 5.79
C LYS A 198 -12.15 -14.09 6.37
N GLU A 199 -12.34 -14.02 7.67
CA GLU A 199 -13.54 -14.52 8.35
C GLU A 199 -14.78 -13.71 7.93
N SER A 200 -14.65 -12.39 7.76
CA SER A 200 -15.75 -11.54 7.30
C SER A 200 -16.26 -11.93 5.90
N ALA A 201 -15.37 -12.44 5.03
CA ALA A 201 -15.73 -12.97 3.71
C ALA A 201 -16.58 -14.25 3.78
N LEU A 202 -16.60 -14.93 4.93
CA LEU A 202 -17.37 -16.17 5.13
C LEU A 202 -18.77 -15.92 5.68
N SER A 203 -19.06 -14.70 6.14
CA SER A 203 -20.40 -14.32 6.60
C SER A 203 -21.42 -14.42 5.47
N GLU A 204 -22.69 -14.65 5.79
CA GLU A 204 -23.78 -14.72 4.79
C GLU A 204 -23.83 -13.49 3.89
N ALA A 205 -23.55 -12.30 4.45
CA ALA A 205 -23.50 -11.05 3.71
C ALA A 205 -22.25 -10.88 2.81
N GLY A 206 -21.17 -11.62 3.09
CA GLY A 206 -19.88 -11.57 2.39
C GLY A 206 -19.61 -12.77 1.48
N GLN A 207 -20.44 -13.81 1.54
CA GLN A 207 -20.36 -14.97 0.64
C GLN A 207 -20.71 -14.55 -0.79
N THR A 208 -19.69 -14.12 -1.51
CA THR A 208 -19.72 -13.91 -2.96
C THR A 208 -18.68 -14.80 -3.62
N ASN A 209 -18.68 -14.87 -4.94
CA ASN A 209 -17.63 -15.58 -5.69
C ASN A 209 -16.26 -14.86 -5.62
N GLN A 210 -16.17 -13.69 -4.98
CA GLN A 210 -14.97 -12.84 -4.91
C GLN A 210 -14.57 -12.56 -3.45
N PHE A 211 -13.29 -12.27 -3.22
CA PHE A 211 -12.76 -11.93 -1.90
C PHE A 211 -12.83 -10.42 -1.69
N PHE A 212 -14.05 -9.89 -1.53
CA PHE A 212 -14.27 -8.45 -1.48
C PHE A 212 -13.86 -7.70 -0.19
N PRO A 213 -13.97 -8.27 1.04
CA PRO A 213 -14.06 -7.45 2.24
C PRO A 213 -13.06 -6.30 2.34
N ALA A 214 -13.52 -5.14 2.78
CA ALA A 214 -12.74 -3.91 2.91
C ALA A 214 -13.00 -3.26 4.27
N VAL A 215 -12.07 -2.47 4.79
CA VAL A 215 -12.25 -1.81 6.10
C VAL A 215 -13.41 -0.82 6.01
N ASN A 216 -14.23 -0.77 7.07
CA ASN A 216 -15.23 0.29 7.22
C ASN A 216 -14.77 1.27 8.31
N PRO A 217 -14.61 2.58 8.03
CA PRO A 217 -14.25 3.57 9.03
C PRO A 217 -15.19 3.65 10.22
N LYS A 218 -16.45 3.24 10.04
CA LYS A 218 -17.47 3.19 11.11
C LYS A 218 -17.39 1.91 11.97
N GLY A 219 -16.41 1.04 11.70
CA GLY A 219 -16.24 -0.26 12.34
C GLY A 219 -16.70 -1.42 11.45
N GLY A 220 -16.06 -2.58 11.63
CA GLY A 220 -16.32 -3.77 10.82
C GLY A 220 -15.75 -3.69 9.41
N TYR A 221 -16.45 -4.32 8.45
CA TYR A 221 -16.01 -4.44 7.05
C TYR A 221 -17.15 -4.09 6.09
N PHE A 222 -16.82 -3.43 4.98
CA PHE A 222 -17.67 -3.44 3.79
C PHE A 222 -17.57 -4.80 3.12
N LEU A 223 -18.72 -5.41 2.86
CA LEU A 223 -18.80 -6.76 2.26
C LEU A 223 -19.26 -6.72 0.80
N LYS A 224 -19.70 -5.54 0.32
CA LYS A 224 -20.15 -5.34 -1.05
C LYS A 224 -19.49 -4.11 -1.65
N ARG A 225 -19.13 -4.23 -2.93
CA ARG A 225 -18.52 -3.17 -3.73
C ARG A 225 -19.33 -1.89 -3.78
N LYS A 226 -20.63 -2.01 -3.95
CA LYS A 226 -21.55 -0.87 -3.96
C LYS A 226 -21.44 -0.03 -2.69
N ASP A 227 -21.17 -0.64 -1.53
CA ASP A 227 -21.10 0.10 -0.26
C ASP A 227 -19.80 0.92 -0.19
N VAL A 228 -18.71 0.40 -0.76
CA VAL A 228 -17.44 1.13 -0.92
C VAL A 228 -17.57 2.24 -1.96
N ASN A 229 -18.22 1.98 -3.10
CA ASN A 229 -18.45 3.00 -4.12
C ASN A 229 -19.33 4.12 -3.55
N PHE A 230 -20.43 3.79 -2.88
CA PHE A 230 -21.27 4.75 -2.18
C PHE A 230 -20.48 5.57 -1.15
N PHE A 231 -19.55 4.95 -0.41
CA PHE A 231 -18.70 5.66 0.56
C PHE A 231 -17.82 6.74 -0.09
N PHE A 232 -17.22 6.46 -1.25
CA PHE A 232 -16.32 7.41 -1.93
C PHE A 232 -17.05 8.40 -2.85
N LEU A 233 -18.10 7.94 -3.53
CA LEU A 233 -18.75 8.67 -4.63
C LEU A 233 -20.10 9.27 -4.23
N GLY A 234 -20.73 8.77 -3.16
CA GLY A 234 -22.06 9.22 -2.70
C GLY A 234 -23.24 8.71 -3.56
N GLU A 235 -23.00 7.74 -4.43
CA GLU A 235 -23.97 7.15 -5.39
C GLU A 235 -24.32 5.69 -5.07
#